data_AF-A0A7J8GSF7-F1
#
_entry.id   AF-A0A7J8GSF7-F1
#
_cell.length_a   1.000
_cell.length_b   1.000
_cell.length_c   1.000
_cell.angle_alpha   90.00
_cell.angle_beta   90.00
_cell.angle_gamma   90.00
#
_symmetry.space_group_name_H-M   'P 1'
#
loop_
_entity.id
_entity.type
_entity.pdbx_description
1 polymer ?
#
loop_
_entity_poly.entity_id
_entity_poly.type
_entity_poly.pdbx_seq_one_letter_code
_entity_poly.pdbx_strand_id
1 'polypeptide(L)'
;MSRMAFIRPSAPCLRRQCECRERVTLCGVRFPIGFHCFGSRTIRFSTVLLERIMFENRGRPAHSSFYVYCKGPCEGVRPGKLRVRCSSCRQATLTLAQGPSCWEDVLTPNRMSGECQSADCPGTRAEFFFKCSAHPTSDEETSVALNLITTNSRGVPCITCTDIRSPVLVFQCNYRHVICLDCFHLYCVTRLNDRQFVHDPQLGYSLPCVAGCPNSLIKELHHFRILGEEQYNRYQHYGAEECVLQMGGVLCPSPGCGAGLLPEPQQRKVTCEGGGGLGCGLVFCRDCKEAYHEGDCSSLGPSEAAPQVYRVDAKAAEQARWEESSKETIKKTTKPCPRCHVPVEKNGGCMHMKCPQPTCQLEWCWSCGCEWSRACMGDHWFDV
;
A
#
# COMPACT_ATOMS: atom_id res chain seq x y z
N MET A 1 -39.06 50.33 -37.79
CA MET A 1 -38.80 48.88 -37.64
C MET A 1 -38.11 48.72 -36.29
N SER A 2 -38.79 48.52 -35.16
CA SER A 2 -39.71 47.42 -34.77
C SER A 2 -38.93 46.16 -34.36
N ARG A 3 -39.03 45.64 -33.13
CA ARG A 3 -39.77 46.10 -31.92
C ARG A 3 -39.10 45.60 -30.62
N MET A 4 -39.19 46.43 -29.57
CA MET A 4 -39.06 46.11 -28.12
C MET A 4 -40.18 45.14 -27.64
N ALA A 5 -40.13 44.45 -26.49
CA ALA A 5 -39.03 44.04 -25.58
C ALA A 5 -39.40 42.73 -24.80
N PHE A 6 -39.73 42.59 -23.50
CA PHE A 6 -39.83 43.49 -22.32
C PHE A 6 -39.97 42.70 -20.98
N ILE A 7 -39.70 43.33 -19.83
CA ILE A 7 -40.28 43.13 -18.46
C ILE A 7 -40.13 41.77 -17.71
N ARG A 8 -39.36 41.82 -16.60
CA ARG A 8 -39.67 41.25 -15.26
C ARG A 8 -40.54 42.30 -14.51
N PRO A 9 -41.42 41.99 -13.51
CA PRO A 9 -40.99 41.39 -12.21
C PRO A 9 -42.03 40.62 -11.34
N SER A 10 -41.56 40.18 -10.16
CA SER A 10 -42.25 40.02 -8.84
C SER A 10 -43.46 39.06 -8.66
N ALA A 11 -43.38 38.26 -7.59
CA ALA A 11 -44.50 37.52 -6.97
C ALA A 11 -45.28 38.42 -5.97
N PRO A 12 -46.42 37.97 -5.36
CA PRO A 12 -46.28 37.21 -4.10
C PRO A 12 -47.39 36.17 -3.74
N CYS A 13 -47.04 35.27 -2.81
CA CYS A 13 -47.85 34.70 -1.71
C CYS A 13 -49.16 33.87 -1.88
N LEU A 14 -49.18 32.80 -1.06
CA LEU A 14 -50.24 32.31 -0.14
C LEU A 14 -51.21 31.16 -0.53
N ARG A 15 -51.22 30.15 0.37
CA ARG A 15 -52.21 29.07 0.61
C ARG A 15 -52.23 27.91 -0.43
N ARG A 16 -52.50 26.64 -0.08
CA ARG A 16 -52.61 25.94 1.25
C ARG A 16 -52.54 24.41 1.04
N GLN A 17 -52.10 23.68 2.07
CA GLN A 17 -52.47 22.28 2.45
C GLN A 17 -52.39 21.18 1.36
N CYS A 18 -51.42 20.25 1.44
CA CYS A 18 -51.38 19.04 2.28
C CYS A 18 -52.25 17.88 1.77
N GLU A 19 -51.62 16.78 1.34
CA GLU A 19 -51.87 15.44 1.90
C GLU A 19 -50.74 14.45 1.53
N CYS A 20 -50.66 13.33 2.25
CA CYS A 20 -49.63 12.30 2.09
C CYS A 20 -50.19 11.04 1.41
N ARG A 21 -49.40 10.31 0.62
CA ARG A 21 -49.36 8.83 0.74
C ARG A 21 -48.22 8.09 0.05
N GLU A 22 -47.96 6.94 0.66
CA GLU A 22 -46.97 5.90 0.39
C GLU A 22 -47.11 5.22 -1.00
N ARG A 23 -45.95 4.78 -1.55
CA ARG A 23 -45.62 3.44 -2.13
C ARG A 23 -44.34 3.60 -2.95
N VAL A 24 -43.22 2.93 -2.65
CA VAL A 24 -42.97 1.47 -2.58
C VAL A 24 -43.43 0.76 -3.86
N THR A 25 -42.49 0.56 -4.78
CA THR A 25 -42.64 -0.34 -5.93
C THR A 25 -41.43 -1.26 -6.02
N LEU A 26 -41.56 -2.47 -5.46
CA LEU A 26 -40.61 -3.56 -5.67
C LEU A 26 -40.85 -4.20 -7.03
N CYS A 27 -39.79 -4.40 -7.81
CA CYS A 27 -39.77 -5.29 -8.96
C CYS A 27 -38.35 -5.86 -9.12
N GLY A 28 -38.13 -7.17 -9.28
CA GLY A 28 -39.13 -8.24 -9.28
C GLY A 28 -38.63 -9.51 -9.97
N VAL A 29 -37.60 -10.17 -9.42
CA VAL A 29 -37.05 -11.42 -9.97
C VAL A 29 -37.09 -12.54 -8.93
N ARG A 30 -37.89 -13.57 -9.19
CA ARG A 30 -37.87 -14.86 -8.49
C ARG A 30 -37.18 -15.90 -9.36
N PHE A 31 -36.31 -16.71 -8.77
CA PHE A 31 -35.98 -18.07 -9.23
C PHE A 31 -35.75 -18.96 -7.98
N PRO A 32 -35.81 -20.32 -8.10
CA PRO A 32 -36.45 -21.12 -7.06
C PRO A 32 -35.49 -21.83 -6.12
N ILE A 33 -36.02 -22.30 -4.99
CA ILE A 33 -35.35 -23.23 -4.08
C ILE A 33 -35.28 -24.61 -4.75
N GLY A 34 -34.08 -25.19 -4.80
CA GLY A 34 -33.85 -26.57 -5.20
C GLY A 34 -32.59 -27.11 -4.52
N PHE A 35 -32.76 -28.09 -3.62
CA PHE A 35 -31.64 -28.75 -2.94
C PHE A 35 -30.97 -29.76 -3.87
N HIS A 36 -29.66 -29.64 -4.07
CA HIS A 36 -28.79 -30.76 -4.44
C HIS A 36 -27.34 -30.47 -4.02
N CYS A 37 -26.75 -31.36 -3.22
CA CYS A 37 -25.32 -31.34 -2.93
C CYS A 37 -24.55 -31.98 -4.08
N PHE A 38 -23.48 -31.34 -4.59
CA PHE A 38 -22.20 -31.99 -4.96
C PHE A 38 -21.17 -30.97 -5.49
N GLY A 39 -19.89 -31.21 -5.19
CA GLY A 39 -18.76 -30.83 -6.08
C GLY A 39 -18.22 -29.40 -5.97
N SER A 40 -16.95 -29.30 -5.58
CA SER A 40 -16.13 -28.08 -5.53
C SER A 40 -16.21 -27.23 -6.81
N ARG A 41 -16.46 -25.92 -6.68
CA ARG A 41 -16.19 -24.92 -7.73
C ARG A 41 -15.54 -23.67 -7.15
N THR A 42 -14.50 -23.21 -7.84
CA THR A 42 -13.75 -21.99 -7.50
C THR A 42 -14.63 -20.75 -7.63
N ILE A 43 -14.58 -19.87 -6.61
CA ILE A 43 -15.23 -18.56 -6.68
C ILE A 43 -14.42 -17.67 -7.63
N ARG A 44 -14.92 -17.47 -8.85
CA ARG A 44 -14.45 -16.39 -9.72
C ARG A 44 -15.00 -15.07 -9.21
N PHE A 45 -14.20 -14.32 -8.45
CA PHE A 45 -14.44 -12.89 -8.28
C PHE A 45 -14.24 -12.17 -9.62
N SER A 46 -15.16 -11.25 -9.94
CA SER A 46 -15.19 -10.58 -11.24
C SER A 46 -14.00 -9.64 -11.42
N THR A 47 -13.18 -9.89 -12.45
CA THR A 47 -12.05 -9.07 -12.84
C THR A 47 -12.50 -7.74 -13.47
N VAL A 48 -12.79 -6.74 -12.64
CA VAL A 48 -13.19 -5.39 -13.08
C VAL A 48 -12.46 -4.28 -12.31
N LEU A 49 -11.15 -4.46 -12.02
CA LEU A 49 -10.33 -3.41 -11.39
C LEU A 49 -8.82 -3.48 -11.70
N LEU A 50 -8.40 -3.76 -12.94
CA LEU A 50 -6.98 -3.62 -13.33
C LEU A 50 -6.68 -3.35 -14.83
N GLU A 51 -7.66 -3.40 -15.73
CA GLU A 51 -7.45 -3.22 -17.18
C GLU A 51 -7.49 -1.75 -17.66
N ARG A 52 -6.73 -0.86 -17.03
CA ARG A 52 -6.58 0.56 -17.46
C ARG A 52 -5.15 1.10 -17.48
N ILE A 53 -4.18 0.20 -17.57
CA ILE A 53 -2.79 0.49 -17.99
C ILE A 53 -2.49 -0.44 -19.17
N MET A 54 -1.56 -0.06 -20.05
CA MET A 54 -1.20 -0.73 -21.33
C MET A 54 -2.06 -0.36 -22.54
N PHE A 55 -2.02 0.92 -22.93
CA PHE A 55 -1.88 1.27 -24.34
C PHE A 55 -0.87 2.43 -24.50
N GLU A 56 -0.34 2.60 -25.71
CA GLU A 56 0.55 3.70 -26.13
C GLU A 56 1.92 3.85 -25.42
N ASN A 57 2.82 2.88 -25.67
CA ASN A 57 4.02 3.20 -26.47
C ASN A 57 4.75 1.95 -27.00
N ARG A 58 5.24 2.01 -28.24
CA ARG A 58 6.11 0.97 -28.82
C ARG A 58 7.58 1.22 -28.47
N GLY A 59 7.91 1.04 -27.19
CA GLY A 59 9.28 1.03 -26.66
C GLY A 59 9.52 -0.20 -25.79
N ARG A 60 10.76 -0.38 -25.28
CA ARG A 60 11.01 -1.38 -24.22
C ARG A 60 10.14 -1.06 -23.00
N PRO A 61 9.60 -2.05 -22.27
CA PRO A 61 8.82 -1.81 -21.06
C PRO A 61 9.65 -0.98 -20.07
N ALA A 62 9.05 0.07 -19.52
CA ALA A 62 9.73 1.01 -18.64
C ALA A 62 10.06 0.34 -17.30
N HIS A 63 11.29 -0.12 -17.16
CA HIS A 63 11.81 -0.72 -15.93
C HIS A 63 11.84 0.33 -14.81
N SER A 64 11.10 0.10 -13.73
CA SER A 64 11.22 0.88 -12.51
C SER A 64 11.53 -0.03 -11.32
N SER A 65 12.51 0.40 -10.52
CA SER A 65 12.90 -0.26 -9.27
C SER A 65 12.12 0.29 -8.05
N PHE A 66 11.33 1.35 -8.24
CA PHE A 66 10.77 2.13 -7.15
C PHE A 66 9.25 2.17 -7.25
N TYR A 67 8.58 2.01 -6.12
CA TYR A 67 7.13 2.15 -6.01
C TYR A 67 6.78 3.17 -4.92
N VAL A 68 5.69 3.90 -5.13
CA VAL A 68 5.20 4.92 -4.19
C VAL A 68 3.70 4.76 -3.99
N TYR A 69 3.20 5.19 -2.82
CA TYR A 69 1.78 5.48 -2.66
C TYR A 69 1.50 6.91 -3.13
N CYS A 70 0.80 7.06 -4.25
CA CYS A 70 0.31 8.36 -4.70
C CYS A 70 -1.06 8.61 -4.05
N LYS A 71 -1.16 9.67 -3.23
CA LYS A 71 -2.41 10.04 -2.54
C LYS A 71 -3.51 10.52 -3.48
N GLY A 72 -3.15 11.16 -4.59
CA GLY A 72 -4.07 11.69 -5.60
C GLY A 72 -3.26 12.31 -6.76
N PRO A 73 -3.76 12.28 -8.01
CA PRO A 73 -5.05 11.74 -8.45
C PRO A 73 -5.04 10.22 -8.70
N CYS A 74 -3.98 9.50 -8.31
CA CYS A 74 -3.84 8.06 -8.60
C CYS A 74 -4.37 7.11 -7.53
N GLU A 75 -4.55 7.56 -6.28
CA GLU A 75 -5.13 6.81 -5.15
C GLU A 75 -4.64 5.35 -5.03
N GLY A 76 -3.32 5.16 -5.01
CA GLY A 76 -2.75 3.82 -4.96
C GLY A 76 -1.27 3.71 -5.29
N VAL A 77 -0.82 2.45 -5.39
CA VAL A 77 0.56 2.10 -5.76
C VAL A 77 0.84 2.46 -7.22
N ARG A 78 1.87 3.28 -7.45
CA ARG A 78 2.36 3.65 -8.78
C ARG A 78 3.89 3.54 -8.82
N PRO A 79 4.52 3.44 -10.00
CA PRO A 79 5.97 3.53 -10.08
C PRO A 79 6.44 4.91 -9.58
N GLY A 80 7.58 4.91 -8.90
CA GLY A 80 8.17 6.10 -8.30
C GLY A 80 9.32 6.65 -9.13
N LYS A 81 9.49 7.96 -9.12
CA LYS A 81 10.70 8.63 -9.62
C LYS A 81 11.49 9.21 -8.46
N LEU A 82 12.68 8.65 -8.22
CA LEU A 82 13.66 9.14 -7.25
C LEU A 82 14.18 10.52 -7.68
N ARG A 83 14.37 11.41 -6.70
CA ARG A 83 14.94 12.75 -6.83
C ARG A 83 15.89 13.01 -5.69
N VAL A 84 16.86 13.89 -5.93
CA VAL A 84 17.81 14.39 -4.93
C VAL A 84 17.84 15.91 -4.99
N ARG A 85 17.94 16.55 -3.82
CA ARG A 85 18.22 17.98 -3.67
C ARG A 85 19.28 18.20 -2.60
N CYS A 86 19.89 19.38 -2.60
CA CYS A 86 20.73 19.81 -1.49
C CYS A 86 19.86 20.04 -0.26
N SER A 87 20.16 19.43 0.89
CA SER A 87 19.33 19.56 2.09
C SER A 87 19.33 20.99 2.67
N SER A 88 20.34 21.81 2.34
CA SER A 88 20.48 23.18 2.81
C SER A 88 19.62 24.19 2.04
N CYS A 89 19.70 24.21 0.70
CA CYS A 89 18.95 25.16 -0.14
C CYS A 89 17.69 24.56 -0.81
N ARG A 90 17.47 23.24 -0.69
CA ARG A 90 16.39 22.47 -1.33
C ARG A 90 16.33 22.55 -2.85
N GLN A 91 17.37 23.07 -3.50
CA GLN A 91 17.48 23.08 -4.96
C GLN A 91 18.04 21.76 -5.51
N ALA A 92 17.65 21.40 -6.74
CA ALA A 92 18.11 20.22 -7.47
C ALA A 92 19.52 20.41 -8.08
N THR A 93 20.43 21.00 -7.31
CA THR A 93 21.78 21.44 -7.70
C THR A 93 22.90 20.67 -6.99
N LEU A 94 22.57 19.60 -6.25
CA LEU A 94 23.58 18.77 -5.57
C LEU A 94 24.16 17.72 -6.52
N THR A 95 25.47 17.79 -6.76
CA THR A 95 26.24 16.72 -7.43
C THR A 95 26.70 15.72 -6.37
N LEU A 96 26.27 14.47 -6.46
CA LEU A 96 26.67 13.41 -5.51
C LEU A 96 28.08 12.89 -5.80
N ALA A 97 28.86 12.58 -4.75
CA ALA A 97 30.17 11.94 -4.90
C ALA A 97 30.08 10.47 -5.34
N GLN A 98 28.97 9.80 -5.03
CA GLN A 98 28.63 8.44 -5.45
C GLN A 98 27.11 8.34 -5.61
N GLY A 99 26.60 7.50 -6.52
CA GLY A 99 25.15 7.22 -6.61
C GLY A 99 24.66 6.26 -5.51
N PRO A 100 23.40 6.37 -5.05
CA PRO A 100 22.84 5.45 -4.04
C PRO A 100 22.85 4.00 -4.54
N SER A 101 23.07 3.08 -3.62
CA SER A 101 23.20 1.65 -3.89
C SER A 101 22.07 0.80 -3.32
N CYS A 102 21.37 1.30 -2.29
CA CYS A 102 20.30 0.60 -1.60
C CYS A 102 19.25 1.56 -1.01
N TRP A 103 18.18 1.02 -0.43
CA TRP A 103 17.14 1.81 0.25
C TRP A 103 17.65 2.63 1.43
N GLU A 104 18.64 2.14 2.19
CA GLU A 104 19.19 2.86 3.34
C GLU A 104 19.86 4.18 2.91
N ASP A 105 20.53 4.18 1.75
CA ASP A 105 21.20 5.35 1.17
C ASP A 105 20.24 6.51 0.85
N VAL A 106 18.98 6.20 0.57
CA VAL A 106 17.94 7.19 0.19
C VAL A 106 16.87 7.42 1.26
N LEU A 107 16.76 6.56 2.27
CA LEU A 107 15.80 6.71 3.37
C LEU A 107 16.42 7.29 4.65
N THR A 108 17.72 7.09 4.90
CA THR A 108 18.40 7.65 6.07
C THR A 108 18.83 9.10 5.83
N PRO A 109 18.29 10.10 6.59
CA PRO A 109 18.60 11.51 6.37
C PRO A 109 20.10 11.83 6.50
N ASN A 110 20.60 12.70 5.63
CA ASN A 110 22.01 13.16 5.59
C ASN A 110 23.08 12.06 5.39
N ARG A 111 22.69 10.79 5.14
CA ARG A 111 23.64 9.68 4.96
C ARG A 111 24.61 9.92 3.82
N MET A 112 24.09 10.32 2.66
CA MET A 112 24.90 10.61 1.48
C MET A 112 25.34 12.07 1.39
N SER A 113 26.50 12.27 0.78
CA SER A 113 27.14 13.57 0.57
C SER A 113 27.40 13.87 -0.91
N GLY A 114 27.66 15.15 -1.16
CA GLY A 114 27.94 15.71 -2.48
C GLY A 114 28.35 17.18 -2.36
N GLU A 115 28.34 17.89 -3.47
CA GLU A 115 28.68 19.32 -3.54
C GLU A 115 27.54 20.09 -4.22
N CYS A 116 27.00 21.10 -3.53
CA CYS A 116 25.95 21.96 -4.09
C CYS A 116 26.57 22.93 -5.11
N GLN A 117 26.01 22.95 -6.31
CA GLN A 117 26.46 23.80 -7.41
C GLN A 117 25.77 25.19 -7.43
N SER A 118 24.99 25.52 -6.39
CA SER A 118 24.40 26.85 -6.22
C SER A 118 25.43 27.78 -5.56
N ALA A 119 25.72 28.93 -6.18
CA ALA A 119 26.84 29.81 -5.84
C ALA A 119 27.01 30.12 -4.34
N ASP A 120 25.91 30.43 -3.64
CA ASP A 120 25.92 30.84 -2.23
C ASP A 120 25.56 29.70 -1.26
N CYS A 121 25.79 28.44 -1.63
CA CYS A 121 25.36 27.28 -0.84
C CYS A 121 26.50 26.31 -0.46
N PRO A 122 27.02 26.36 0.79
CA PRO A 122 28.02 25.41 1.29
C PRO A 122 27.41 24.03 1.66
N GLY A 123 26.29 23.65 1.03
CA GLY A 123 25.53 22.44 1.36
C GLY A 123 26.17 21.18 0.78
N THR A 124 26.54 20.24 1.65
CA THR A 124 27.26 19.01 1.28
C THR A 124 26.47 17.72 1.49
N ARG A 125 25.17 17.82 1.80
CA ARG A 125 24.30 16.69 2.21
C ARG A 125 23.11 16.50 1.27
N ALA A 126 22.83 15.23 0.97
CA ALA A 126 21.73 14.81 0.13
C ALA A 126 20.41 14.72 0.92
N GLU A 127 19.36 15.30 0.34
CA GLU A 127 17.97 14.99 0.69
C GLU A 127 17.34 14.29 -0.51
N PHE A 128 16.97 13.01 -0.33
CA PHE A 128 16.25 12.24 -1.33
C PHE A 128 14.75 12.31 -1.10
N PHE A 129 13.98 12.28 -2.19
CA PHE A 129 12.53 12.22 -2.17
C PHE A 129 12.01 11.51 -3.41
N PHE A 130 10.77 11.03 -3.36
CA PHE A 130 10.13 10.33 -4.46
C PHE A 130 8.88 11.07 -4.93
N LYS A 131 8.60 10.94 -6.23
CA LYS A 131 7.41 11.48 -6.90
C LYS A 131 6.68 10.37 -7.66
N CYS A 132 5.37 10.50 -7.85
CA CYS A 132 4.61 9.61 -8.72
C CYS A 132 5.11 9.71 -10.18
N SER A 133 5.23 8.57 -10.88
CA SER A 133 5.61 8.56 -12.31
C SER A 133 4.42 8.73 -13.27
N ALA A 134 3.19 8.59 -12.78
CA ALA A 134 1.99 8.39 -13.60
C ALA A 134 1.29 9.69 -14.05
N HIS A 135 1.71 10.84 -13.50
CA HIS A 135 1.22 12.17 -13.87
C HIS A 135 2.34 13.21 -13.68
N PRO A 136 2.22 14.41 -14.28
CA PRO A 136 3.05 15.55 -13.89
C PRO A 136 2.85 15.90 -12.41
N THR A 137 3.93 16.31 -11.74
CA THR A 137 3.96 16.70 -10.32
C THR A 137 4.69 18.03 -10.15
N SER A 138 4.18 18.95 -9.33
CA SER A 138 4.92 20.15 -8.88
C SER A 138 6.20 19.79 -8.10
N ASP A 139 7.08 20.75 -7.81
CA ASP A 139 8.33 20.49 -7.07
C ASP A 139 8.20 20.36 -5.55
N GLU A 140 7.03 20.70 -4.99
CA GLU A 140 6.70 20.49 -3.58
C GLU A 140 6.02 19.12 -3.35
N GLU A 141 5.37 18.56 -4.37
CA GLU A 141 4.78 17.23 -4.33
C GLU A 141 5.82 16.14 -4.04
N THR A 142 5.52 15.34 -3.02
CA THR A 142 6.27 14.14 -2.64
C THR A 142 5.30 12.97 -2.46
N SER A 143 5.78 11.75 -2.66
CA SER A 143 5.04 10.51 -2.49
C SER A 143 5.87 9.55 -1.64
N VAL A 144 5.25 8.84 -0.70
CA VAL A 144 5.99 7.95 0.21
C VAL A 144 6.44 6.71 -0.53
N ALA A 145 7.73 6.39 -0.41
CA ALA A 145 8.34 5.21 -1.01
C ALA A 145 7.89 3.93 -0.30
N LEU A 146 7.45 2.95 -1.09
CA LEU A 146 7.03 1.64 -0.61
C LEU A 146 8.21 0.68 -0.76
N ASN A 147 9.19 0.80 0.13
CA ASN A 147 10.50 0.15 0.04
C ASN A 147 10.47 -1.39 0.10
N LEU A 148 9.33 -2.00 0.45
CA LEU A 148 9.14 -3.44 0.39
C LEU A 148 8.56 -3.91 -0.96
N ILE A 149 8.08 -3.00 -1.82
CA ILE A 149 7.48 -3.34 -3.11
C ILE A 149 8.51 -3.24 -4.23
N THR A 150 8.56 -4.26 -5.09
CA THR A 150 9.46 -4.32 -6.24
C THR A 150 8.84 -4.99 -7.47
N THR A 151 9.44 -4.74 -8.63
CA THR A 151 9.14 -5.42 -9.89
C THR A 151 9.60 -6.87 -9.79
N ASN A 152 8.72 -7.84 -10.04
CA ASN A 152 9.05 -9.26 -9.98
C ASN A 152 9.82 -9.74 -11.23
N SER A 153 10.99 -9.15 -11.47
CA SER A 153 11.87 -9.45 -12.60
C SER A 153 12.42 -10.88 -12.59
N ARG A 154 12.37 -11.55 -11.43
CA ARG A 154 12.86 -12.92 -11.19
C ARG A 154 11.78 -14.00 -11.30
N GLY A 155 10.51 -13.61 -11.53
CA GLY A 155 9.40 -14.55 -11.67
C GLY A 155 9.09 -15.39 -10.42
N VAL A 156 9.37 -14.88 -9.22
CA VAL A 156 9.16 -15.61 -7.96
C VAL A 156 7.65 -15.77 -7.71
N PRO A 157 7.15 -16.98 -7.39
CA PRO A 157 5.74 -17.19 -7.09
C PRO A 157 5.33 -16.54 -5.76
N CYS A 158 4.05 -16.18 -5.64
CA CYS A 158 3.45 -15.70 -4.39
C CYS A 158 3.35 -16.81 -3.34
N ILE A 159 3.82 -16.55 -2.12
CA ILE A 159 3.79 -17.49 -0.98
C ILE A 159 2.39 -18.01 -0.61
N THR A 160 1.32 -17.29 -0.97
CA THR A 160 -0.07 -17.66 -0.63
C THR A 160 -0.82 -18.32 -1.78
N CYS A 161 -0.75 -17.77 -2.99
CA CYS A 161 -1.54 -18.26 -4.14
C CYS A 161 -0.72 -18.96 -5.24
N THR A 162 0.61 -19.07 -5.08
CA THR A 162 1.59 -19.62 -6.03
C THR A 162 1.66 -18.98 -7.42
N ASP A 163 0.75 -18.07 -7.78
CA ASP A 163 0.83 -17.25 -8.99
C ASP A 163 2.12 -16.42 -9.03
N ILE A 164 2.69 -16.28 -10.24
CA ILE A 164 3.70 -15.26 -10.54
C ILE A 164 2.96 -13.96 -10.91
N ARG A 165 3.10 -12.93 -10.07
CA ARG A 165 2.51 -11.59 -10.26
C ARG A 165 3.61 -10.53 -10.20
N SER A 166 3.33 -9.32 -10.69
CA SER A 166 4.21 -8.15 -10.54
C SER A 166 3.39 -6.85 -10.46
N PRO A 167 3.74 -5.89 -9.58
CA PRO A 167 4.78 -5.96 -8.56
C PRO A 167 4.44 -6.93 -7.42
N VAL A 168 5.42 -7.16 -6.55
CA VAL A 168 5.31 -7.99 -5.33
C VAL A 168 5.85 -7.25 -4.11
N LEU A 169 5.40 -7.63 -2.92
CA LEU A 169 5.98 -7.21 -1.66
C LEU A 169 6.95 -8.28 -1.15
N VAL A 170 8.13 -7.85 -0.70
CA VAL A 170 9.21 -8.69 -0.16
C VAL A 170 9.39 -8.36 1.32
N PHE A 171 9.10 -9.33 2.20
CA PHE A 171 9.22 -9.14 3.65
C PHE A 171 10.68 -9.06 4.11
N GLN A 172 10.95 -8.28 5.17
CA GLN A 172 12.27 -8.15 5.79
C GLN A 172 12.61 -9.32 6.75
N CYS A 173 12.20 -10.54 6.41
CA CYS A 173 12.61 -11.76 7.11
C CYS A 173 13.89 -12.35 6.48
N ASN A 174 14.59 -13.23 7.21
CA ASN A 174 15.82 -13.91 6.73
C ASN A 174 15.66 -14.59 5.35
N TYR A 175 14.49 -15.17 5.08
CA TYR A 175 14.17 -15.85 3.80
C TYR A 175 13.67 -14.91 2.70
N ARG A 176 13.55 -13.60 2.97
CA ARG A 176 12.97 -12.57 2.09
C ARG A 176 11.70 -13.04 1.35
N HIS A 177 10.71 -13.54 2.08
CA HIS A 177 9.50 -14.13 1.49
C HIS A 177 8.70 -13.12 0.64
N VAL A 178 8.09 -13.61 -0.44
CA VAL A 178 7.45 -12.83 -1.51
C VAL A 178 5.94 -13.06 -1.52
N ILE A 179 5.16 -11.97 -1.56
CA ILE A 179 3.70 -12.01 -1.65
C ILE A 179 3.21 -11.04 -2.74
N CYS A 180 2.22 -11.43 -3.54
CA CYS A 180 1.58 -10.49 -4.47
C CYS A 180 0.71 -9.47 -3.71
N LEU A 181 0.47 -8.30 -4.29
CA LEU A 181 -0.28 -7.25 -3.61
C LEU A 181 -1.73 -7.65 -3.28
N ASP A 182 -2.35 -8.50 -4.11
CA ASP A 182 -3.71 -9.03 -3.88
C ASP A 182 -3.77 -9.89 -2.61
N CYS A 183 -2.81 -10.81 -2.44
CA CYS A 183 -2.71 -11.64 -1.23
C CYS A 183 -2.24 -10.86 -0.01
N PHE A 184 -1.47 -9.78 -0.19
CA PHE A 184 -1.09 -8.86 0.89
C PHE A 184 -2.29 -8.05 1.39
N HIS A 185 -3.15 -7.57 0.49
CA HIS A 185 -4.41 -6.90 0.83
C HIS A 185 -5.29 -7.82 1.67
N LEU A 186 -5.55 -9.04 1.18
CA LEU A 186 -6.34 -10.03 1.91
C LEU A 186 -5.72 -10.40 3.26
N TYR A 187 -4.40 -10.56 3.34
CA TYR A 187 -3.69 -10.88 4.58
C TYR A 187 -3.91 -9.80 5.64
N CYS A 188 -3.75 -8.53 5.27
CA CYS A 188 -4.02 -7.41 6.15
C CYS A 188 -5.49 -7.32 6.56
N VAL A 189 -6.45 -7.47 5.63
CA VAL A 189 -7.89 -7.40 5.95
C VAL A 189 -8.32 -8.53 6.89
N THR A 190 -7.87 -9.76 6.66
CA THR A 190 -8.11 -10.89 7.58
C THR A 190 -7.55 -10.58 8.97
N ARG A 191 -6.28 -10.18 9.08
CA ARG A 191 -5.68 -9.89 10.40
C ARG A 191 -6.28 -8.65 11.08
N LEU A 192 -6.85 -7.71 10.32
CA LEU A 192 -7.57 -6.55 10.86
C LEU A 192 -8.94 -6.95 11.44
N ASN A 193 -9.64 -7.86 10.77
CA ASN A 193 -10.93 -8.38 11.23
C ASN A 193 -10.76 -9.35 12.43
N ASP A 194 -9.78 -10.24 12.35
CA ASP A 194 -9.50 -11.26 13.39
C ASP A 194 -8.81 -10.68 14.64
N ARG A 195 -8.46 -9.38 14.63
CA ARG A 195 -7.69 -8.65 15.65
C ARG A 195 -6.32 -9.27 15.96
N GLN A 196 -5.54 -9.48 14.90
CA GLN A 196 -4.25 -10.17 14.91
C GLN A 196 -3.08 -9.32 14.36
N PHE A 197 -3.18 -7.98 14.46
CA PHE A 197 -2.01 -7.11 14.30
C PHE A 197 -1.09 -7.21 15.54
N VAL A 198 0.21 -7.14 15.32
CA VAL A 198 1.23 -7.20 16.38
C VAL A 198 1.59 -5.79 16.83
N HIS A 199 1.55 -5.54 18.13
CA HIS A 199 2.04 -4.30 18.73
C HIS A 199 3.55 -4.34 18.95
N ASP A 200 4.25 -3.31 18.45
CA ASP A 200 5.64 -3.01 18.78
C ASP A 200 5.72 -1.63 19.47
N PRO A 201 6.41 -1.48 20.62
CA PRO A 201 6.42 -0.21 21.37
C PRO A 201 7.05 1.00 20.66
N GLN A 202 7.77 0.81 19.55
CA GLN A 202 8.41 1.88 18.77
C GLN A 202 7.71 2.12 17.41
N LEU A 203 7.09 1.09 16.83
CA LEU A 203 6.39 1.16 15.53
C LEU A 203 4.87 1.29 15.67
N GLY A 204 4.28 0.95 16.82
CA GLY A 204 2.84 0.77 16.98
C GLY A 204 2.36 -0.57 16.40
N TYR A 205 1.16 -0.60 15.82
CA TYR A 205 0.56 -1.84 15.29
C TYR A 205 1.03 -2.11 13.85
N SER A 206 1.55 -3.31 13.61
CA SER A 206 2.03 -3.76 12.30
C SER A 206 1.80 -5.26 12.10
N LEU A 207 2.26 -5.82 10.98
CA LEU A 207 2.21 -7.24 10.66
C LEU A 207 3.60 -7.79 10.31
N PRO A 208 3.90 -9.04 10.72
CA PRO A 208 5.12 -9.74 10.34
C PRO A 208 5.00 -10.31 8.92
N CYS A 209 6.03 -11.05 8.50
CA CYS A 209 5.92 -11.98 7.39
C CYS A 209 4.77 -12.97 7.62
N VAL A 210 3.96 -13.18 6.58
CA VAL A 210 2.80 -14.11 6.58
C VAL A 210 3.16 -15.54 7.01
N ALA A 211 4.40 -15.97 6.80
CA ALA A 211 4.94 -17.27 7.24
C ALA A 211 5.42 -17.30 8.71
N GLY A 212 5.07 -16.30 9.53
CA GLY A 212 5.37 -16.27 10.97
C GLY A 212 6.85 -16.06 11.33
N CYS A 213 7.68 -15.55 10.41
CA CYS A 213 9.11 -15.40 10.66
C CYS A 213 9.41 -14.36 11.75
N PRO A 214 10.39 -14.60 12.64
CA PRO A 214 10.79 -13.61 13.65
C PRO A 214 11.37 -12.34 13.00
N ASN A 215 11.36 -11.24 13.76
CA ASN A 215 11.99 -9.94 13.43
C ASN A 215 11.56 -9.33 12.07
N SER A 216 10.38 -9.70 11.56
CA SER A 216 9.94 -9.41 10.19
C SER A 216 8.78 -8.41 10.07
N LEU A 217 8.53 -7.62 11.12
CA LEU A 217 7.49 -6.58 11.13
C LEU A 217 7.73 -5.52 10.05
N ILE A 218 6.65 -5.08 9.40
CA ILE A 218 6.69 -3.96 8.45
C ILE A 218 6.93 -2.66 9.22
N LYS A 219 8.09 -2.04 9.01
CA LYS A 219 8.52 -0.81 9.72
C LYS A 219 7.92 0.47 9.12
N GLU A 220 7.71 0.49 7.80
CA GLU A 220 7.09 1.63 7.11
C GLU A 220 5.58 1.39 6.98
N LEU A 221 4.81 1.98 7.89
CA LEU A 221 3.36 1.79 7.99
C LEU A 221 2.58 2.32 6.77
N HIS A 222 3.19 3.13 5.90
CA HIS A 222 2.57 3.57 4.65
C HIS A 222 2.29 2.41 3.67
N HIS A 223 2.88 1.22 3.85
CA HIS A 223 2.49 0.01 3.12
C HIS A 223 1.03 -0.40 3.40
N PHE A 224 0.45 -0.06 4.56
CA PHE A 224 -0.96 -0.33 4.83
C PHE A 224 -1.91 0.59 4.06
N ARG A 225 -1.43 1.65 3.38
CA ARG A 225 -2.29 2.47 2.49
C ARG A 225 -2.74 1.70 1.23
N ILE A 226 -2.07 0.59 0.91
CA ILE A 226 -2.46 -0.33 -0.19
C ILE A 226 -3.86 -0.92 0.04
N LEU A 227 -4.36 -0.91 1.28
CA LEU A 227 -5.68 -1.46 1.63
C LEU A 227 -6.86 -0.63 1.10
N GLY A 228 -6.60 0.60 0.62
CA GLY A 228 -7.62 1.59 0.30
C GLY A 228 -8.00 2.42 1.52
N GLU A 229 -8.64 3.57 1.30
CA GLU A 229 -8.93 4.56 2.36
C GLU A 229 -9.76 3.97 3.51
N GLU A 230 -10.87 3.27 3.22
CA GLU A 230 -11.75 2.66 4.22
C GLU A 230 -10.99 1.73 5.18
N GLN A 231 -10.22 0.80 4.64
CA GLN A 231 -9.50 -0.21 5.43
C GLN A 231 -8.24 0.37 6.09
N TYR A 232 -7.60 1.38 5.49
CA TYR A 232 -6.51 2.11 6.12
C TYR A 232 -7.01 2.97 7.30
N ASN A 233 -8.18 3.60 7.19
CA ASN A 233 -8.79 4.35 8.29
C ASN A 233 -9.14 3.42 9.47
N ARG A 234 -9.72 2.23 9.19
CA ARG A 234 -9.89 1.18 10.22
C ARG A 234 -8.56 0.80 10.90
N TYR A 235 -7.50 0.60 10.11
CA TYR A 235 -6.15 0.35 10.64
C TYR A 235 -5.61 1.50 11.50
N GLN A 236 -5.88 2.77 11.15
CA GLN A 236 -5.48 3.92 11.97
C GLN A 236 -6.23 3.97 13.32
N HIS A 237 -7.50 3.55 13.38
CA HIS A 237 -8.26 3.49 14.63
C HIS A 237 -7.92 2.26 15.50
N TYR A 238 -7.44 1.16 14.89
CA TYR A 238 -7.11 -0.09 15.56
C TYR A 238 -6.31 0.07 16.86
N GLY A 239 -5.28 0.93 16.88
CA GLY A 239 -4.46 1.13 18.07
C GLY A 239 -5.19 1.76 19.26
N ALA A 240 -6.19 2.60 19.00
CA ALA A 240 -7.06 3.16 20.04
C ALA A 240 -8.13 2.15 20.48
N GLU A 241 -8.67 1.36 19.54
CA GLU A 241 -9.59 0.26 19.83
C GLU A 241 -8.97 -0.79 20.75
N GLU A 242 -7.74 -1.25 20.44
CA GLU A 242 -7.02 -2.24 21.26
C GLU A 242 -6.74 -1.73 22.67
N CYS A 243 -6.44 -0.44 22.83
CA CYS A 243 -6.28 0.18 24.15
C CYS A 243 -7.56 0.06 24.99
N VAL A 244 -8.72 0.38 24.39
CA VAL A 244 -10.03 0.23 25.05
C VAL A 244 -10.32 -1.23 25.41
N LEU A 245 -10.01 -2.18 24.54
CA LEU A 245 -10.21 -3.62 24.81
C LEU A 245 -9.27 -4.15 25.91
N GLN A 246 -8.00 -3.72 25.92
CA GLN A 246 -7.02 -4.07 26.97
C GLN A 246 -7.41 -3.48 28.34
N MET A 247 -8.09 -2.34 28.36
CA MET A 247 -8.71 -1.77 29.57
C MET A 247 -10.01 -2.48 30.00
N GLY A 248 -10.41 -3.57 29.33
CA GLY A 248 -11.65 -4.30 29.64
C GLY A 248 -12.93 -3.62 29.10
N GLY A 249 -12.79 -2.71 28.15
CA GLY A 249 -13.89 -2.05 27.45
C GLY A 249 -14.51 -2.89 26.33
N VAL A 250 -15.29 -2.22 25.48
CA VAL A 250 -15.97 -2.82 24.32
C VAL A 250 -16.16 -1.76 23.22
N LEU A 251 -16.15 -2.19 21.96
CA LEU A 251 -16.46 -1.31 20.83
C LEU A 251 -17.95 -1.35 20.49
N CYS A 252 -18.50 -0.24 20.01
CA CYS A 252 -19.85 -0.21 19.46
C CYS A 252 -19.95 -1.05 18.16
N PRO A 253 -20.82 -2.06 18.09
CA PRO A 253 -20.96 -2.93 16.92
C PRO A 253 -21.76 -2.29 15.76
N SER A 254 -22.28 -1.07 15.93
CA SER A 254 -23.04 -0.39 14.89
C SER A 254 -22.17 -0.08 13.66
N PRO A 255 -22.56 -0.48 12.44
CA PRO A 255 -21.82 -0.19 11.21
C PRO A 255 -21.53 1.30 11.06
N GLY A 256 -20.25 1.65 10.88
CA GLY A 256 -19.80 3.04 10.74
C GLY A 256 -19.68 3.83 12.05
N CYS A 257 -19.92 3.22 13.22
CA CYS A 257 -19.67 3.86 14.52
C CYS A 257 -18.33 3.44 15.13
N GLY A 258 -18.17 2.16 15.52
CA GLY A 258 -16.92 1.63 16.08
C GLY A 258 -16.47 2.23 17.43
N ALA A 259 -17.21 3.19 18.00
CA ALA A 259 -16.79 3.95 19.18
C ALA A 259 -16.38 3.04 20.35
N GLY A 260 -15.20 3.29 20.92
CA GLY A 260 -14.69 2.57 22.09
C GLY A 260 -15.34 3.06 23.38
N LEU A 261 -15.87 2.13 24.16
CA LEU A 261 -16.61 2.38 25.39
C LEU A 261 -15.96 1.64 26.56
N LEU A 262 -15.91 2.27 27.73
CA LEU A 262 -15.43 1.71 28.99
C LEU A 262 -16.59 1.58 30.00
N PRO A 263 -17.57 0.67 29.76
CA PRO A 263 -18.63 0.40 30.73
C PRO A 263 -18.09 -0.38 31.93
N GLU A 264 -18.77 -0.27 33.08
CA GLU A 264 -18.42 -1.01 34.29
C GLU A 264 -18.24 -2.52 34.02
N PRO A 265 -17.27 -3.22 34.65
CA PRO A 265 -16.90 -4.59 34.28
C PRO A 265 -18.05 -5.61 34.27
N GLN A 266 -19.06 -5.39 35.12
CA GLN A 266 -20.24 -6.26 35.28
C GLN A 266 -21.47 -5.77 34.48
N GLN A 267 -21.40 -4.62 33.82
CA GLN A 267 -22.54 -4.00 33.14
C GLN A 267 -22.77 -4.64 31.75
N ARG A 268 -23.74 -5.55 31.66
CA ARG A 268 -24.10 -6.21 30.39
C ARG A 268 -24.86 -5.32 29.41
N LYS A 269 -25.51 -4.25 29.89
CA LYS A 269 -26.24 -3.26 29.08
C LYS A 269 -25.35 -2.08 28.72
N VAL A 270 -24.86 -2.02 27.50
CA VAL A 270 -23.93 -0.98 27.04
C VAL A 270 -24.67 0.00 26.13
N THR A 271 -24.57 1.29 26.42
CA THR A 271 -25.10 2.38 25.58
C THR A 271 -23.95 3.09 24.88
N CYS A 272 -24.03 3.22 23.57
CA CYS A 272 -23.12 4.07 22.79
C CYS A 272 -23.59 5.52 22.83
N GLU A 273 -23.37 6.20 23.96
CA GLU A 273 -23.96 7.52 24.23
C GLU A 273 -23.51 8.61 23.26
N GLY A 274 -24.47 9.35 22.69
CA GLY A 274 -24.21 10.45 21.75
C GLY A 274 -23.65 11.73 22.38
N GLY A 275 -23.22 11.70 23.64
CA GLY A 275 -22.61 12.84 24.33
C GLY A 275 -21.38 13.33 23.58
N GLY A 276 -21.35 14.61 23.19
CA GLY A 276 -20.27 15.18 22.38
C GLY A 276 -20.27 14.76 20.89
N GLY A 277 -21.29 14.03 20.41
CA GLY A 277 -21.46 13.70 19.00
C GLY A 277 -20.64 12.51 18.49
N LEU A 278 -20.06 11.69 19.38
CA LEU A 278 -19.19 10.56 19.02
C LEU A 278 -19.89 9.20 19.04
N GLY A 279 -20.93 9.01 19.86
CA GLY A 279 -21.71 7.77 19.93
C GLY A 279 -22.98 7.79 19.07
N CYS A 280 -23.41 6.61 18.59
CA CYS A 280 -24.56 6.47 17.68
C CYS A 280 -25.92 6.20 18.37
N GLY A 281 -25.96 6.17 19.71
CA GLY A 281 -27.18 5.90 20.49
C GLY A 281 -27.57 4.42 20.61
N LEU A 282 -26.83 3.48 19.98
CA LEU A 282 -27.14 2.05 20.06
C LEU A 282 -27.00 1.52 21.49
N VAL A 283 -28.02 0.79 21.94
CA VAL A 283 -28.03 0.04 23.22
C VAL A 283 -27.89 -1.45 22.91
N PHE A 284 -26.78 -2.06 23.30
CA PHE A 284 -26.39 -3.42 22.92
C PHE A 284 -25.94 -4.25 24.13
N CYS A 285 -25.89 -5.57 23.93
CA CYS A 285 -25.39 -6.51 24.92
C CYS A 285 -23.85 -6.58 24.86
N ARG A 286 -23.19 -6.42 26.02
CA ARG A 286 -21.73 -6.50 26.17
C ARG A 286 -21.14 -7.77 25.55
N ASP A 287 -21.86 -8.89 25.65
CA ASP A 287 -21.31 -10.22 25.40
C ASP A 287 -21.53 -10.64 23.94
N CYS A 288 -22.79 -10.87 23.54
CA CYS A 288 -23.15 -11.29 22.17
C CYS A 288 -23.08 -10.18 21.11
N LYS A 289 -22.91 -8.91 21.50
CA LYS A 289 -22.90 -7.71 20.63
C LYS A 289 -24.22 -7.37 19.91
N GLU A 290 -25.24 -8.21 20.03
CA GLU A 290 -26.59 -7.95 19.54
C GLU A 290 -27.29 -6.83 20.33
N ALA A 291 -28.45 -6.37 19.84
CA ALA A 291 -29.32 -5.43 20.55
C ALA A 291 -29.60 -5.91 21.99
N TYR A 292 -29.65 -4.98 22.95
CA TYR A 292 -29.76 -5.37 24.36
C TYR A 292 -31.05 -6.17 24.64
N HIS A 293 -30.86 -7.32 25.28
CA HIS A 293 -31.91 -8.22 25.72
C HIS A 293 -31.69 -8.63 27.18
N GLU A 294 -32.76 -9.12 27.81
CA GLU A 294 -32.73 -9.78 29.12
C GLU A 294 -32.61 -11.31 28.95
N GLY A 295 -32.42 -12.06 30.04
CA GLY A 295 -32.13 -13.50 29.97
C GLY A 295 -30.75 -13.83 29.38
N ASP A 296 -30.45 -15.10 29.13
CA ASP A 296 -29.16 -15.54 28.59
C ASP A 296 -28.96 -15.15 27.11
N CYS A 297 -27.70 -15.11 26.67
CA CYS A 297 -27.39 -14.91 25.25
C CYS A 297 -27.78 -16.17 24.45
N SER A 298 -28.59 -16.00 23.40
CA SER A 298 -28.82 -17.02 22.38
C SER A 298 -27.48 -17.59 21.92
N SER A 299 -27.30 -18.91 21.99
CA SER A 299 -26.00 -19.55 22.17
C SER A 299 -25.01 -19.37 21.01
N LEU A 300 -24.29 -18.24 21.02
CA LEU A 300 -22.96 -18.15 20.47
C LEU A 300 -22.03 -18.88 21.44
N GLY A 301 -21.64 -20.11 21.07
CA GLY A 301 -20.58 -20.82 21.79
C GLY A 301 -19.29 -19.99 21.83
N PRO A 302 -18.40 -20.22 22.80
CA PRO A 302 -17.13 -19.50 22.85
C PRO A 302 -16.42 -19.67 21.51
N SER A 303 -16.13 -18.55 20.83
CA SER A 303 -15.39 -18.56 19.58
C SER A 303 -13.97 -19.00 19.89
N GLU A 304 -13.69 -20.29 19.71
CA GLU A 304 -12.38 -20.89 19.96
C GLU A 304 -11.31 -20.08 19.21
N ALA A 305 -10.18 -19.83 19.88
CA ALA A 305 -9.15 -18.92 19.40
C ALA A 305 -8.81 -19.18 17.93
N ALA A 306 -9.23 -18.25 17.06
CA ALA A 306 -9.48 -18.54 15.65
C ALA A 306 -8.29 -19.27 14.99
N PRO A 307 -8.50 -20.49 14.45
CA PRO A 307 -7.41 -21.30 13.94
C PRO A 307 -6.68 -20.52 12.84
N GLN A 308 -5.36 -20.37 12.98
CA GLN A 308 -4.53 -19.48 12.14
C GLN A 308 -4.89 -19.57 10.65
N VAL A 309 -5.74 -18.65 10.18
CA VAL A 309 -6.43 -18.77 8.88
C VAL A 309 -5.43 -18.80 7.73
N TYR A 310 -4.34 -18.05 7.88
CA TYR A 310 -3.16 -18.12 7.02
C TYR A 310 -2.22 -19.26 7.44
N ARG A 311 -2.60 -20.49 7.11
CA ARG A 311 -1.65 -21.61 7.00
C ARG A 311 -0.89 -21.50 5.69
N VAL A 312 0.36 -21.04 5.76
CA VAL A 312 1.29 -21.07 4.62
C VAL A 312 1.80 -22.49 4.43
N ASP A 313 1.77 -23.00 3.19
CA ASP A 313 2.39 -24.29 2.86
C ASP A 313 3.93 -24.17 2.87
N ALA A 314 4.60 -25.18 3.43
CA ALA A 314 6.05 -25.15 3.63
C ALA A 314 6.84 -25.13 2.31
N LYS A 315 6.33 -25.80 1.27
CA LYS A 315 6.95 -25.82 -0.06
C LYS A 315 6.68 -24.51 -0.81
N ALA A 316 5.48 -23.93 -0.66
CA ALA A 316 5.18 -22.59 -1.16
C ALA A 316 6.10 -21.52 -0.51
N ALA A 317 6.37 -21.61 0.80
CA ALA A 317 7.31 -20.73 1.49
C ALA A 317 8.76 -20.88 0.97
N GLU A 318 9.21 -22.11 0.71
CA GLU A 318 10.53 -22.36 0.11
C GLU A 318 10.64 -21.82 -1.33
N GLN A 319 9.59 -21.96 -2.14
CA GLN A 319 9.57 -21.46 -3.52
C GLN A 319 9.40 -19.92 -3.61
N ALA A 320 8.74 -19.31 -2.64
CA ALA A 320 8.42 -17.87 -2.62
C ALA A 320 9.48 -17.03 -1.88
N ARG A 321 10.76 -17.31 -2.07
CA ARG A 321 11.87 -16.53 -1.50
C ARG A 321 12.49 -15.60 -2.53
N TRP A 322 12.81 -14.37 -2.15
CA TRP A 322 13.54 -13.40 -2.99
C TRP A 322 15.06 -13.66 -3.03
N GLU A 323 15.47 -14.94 -3.00
CA GLU A 323 16.88 -15.33 -3.02
C GLU A 323 17.55 -14.91 -4.34
N GLU A 324 18.82 -14.54 -4.25
CA GLU A 324 19.69 -14.21 -5.38
C GLU A 324 20.27 -15.48 -6.04
N SER A 325 20.05 -16.66 -5.43
CA SER A 325 20.59 -17.98 -5.77
C SER A 325 20.01 -18.61 -7.05
N SER A 326 19.00 -17.99 -7.65
CA SER A 326 18.39 -18.44 -8.92
C SER A 326 19.42 -18.65 -10.02
N LYS A 327 19.29 -19.77 -10.77
CA LYS A 327 20.22 -20.18 -11.84
C LYS A 327 20.33 -19.16 -13.00
N GLU A 328 19.48 -18.14 -13.04
CA GLU A 328 19.57 -17.01 -13.98
C GLU A 328 20.56 -15.93 -13.53
N THR A 329 20.75 -15.70 -12.22
CA THR A 329 21.67 -14.67 -11.70
C THR A 329 23.11 -14.95 -12.16
N ILE A 330 23.48 -16.24 -12.21
CA ILE A 330 24.76 -16.75 -12.73
C ILE A 330 25.07 -16.23 -14.15
N LYS A 331 24.07 -15.85 -14.96
CA LYS A 331 24.29 -15.39 -16.34
C LYS A 331 24.69 -13.91 -16.48
N LYS A 332 24.51 -13.05 -15.46
CA LYS A 332 24.73 -11.58 -15.62
C LYS A 332 25.25 -10.85 -14.37
N THR A 333 26.28 -11.39 -13.69
CA THR A 333 27.18 -10.54 -12.88
C THR A 333 28.06 -9.65 -13.77
N THR A 334 28.38 -10.12 -14.97
CA THR A 334 29.14 -9.39 -16.01
C THR A 334 28.27 -9.05 -17.22
N LYS A 335 28.50 -7.87 -17.84
CA LYS A 335 27.90 -7.45 -19.12
C LYS A 335 28.93 -6.69 -19.98
N PRO A 336 28.88 -6.77 -21.32
CA PRO A 336 29.75 -5.99 -22.18
C PRO A 336 29.41 -4.49 -22.12
N CYS A 337 30.43 -3.63 -22.12
CA CYS A 337 30.23 -2.18 -22.21
C CYS A 337 29.53 -1.79 -23.54
N PRO A 338 28.53 -0.88 -23.53
CA PRO A 338 27.83 -0.48 -24.75
C PRO A 338 28.71 0.15 -25.86
N ARG A 339 29.86 0.77 -25.50
CA ARG A 339 30.76 1.47 -26.44
C ARG A 339 31.98 0.65 -26.88
N CYS A 340 32.61 -0.10 -25.97
CA CYS A 340 33.85 -0.85 -26.26
C CYS A 340 33.72 -2.38 -26.12
N HIS A 341 32.55 -2.88 -25.73
CA HIS A 341 32.21 -4.31 -25.56
C HIS A 341 33.05 -5.12 -24.57
N VAL A 342 34.09 -4.54 -23.96
CA VAL A 342 34.84 -5.15 -22.85
C VAL A 342 33.87 -5.54 -21.73
N PRO A 343 33.97 -6.77 -21.18
CA PRO A 343 33.16 -7.21 -20.05
C PRO A 343 33.39 -6.33 -18.81
N VAL A 344 32.30 -5.91 -18.17
CA VAL A 344 32.28 -5.12 -16.93
C VAL A 344 31.43 -5.86 -15.90
N GLU A 345 31.93 -5.99 -14.68
CA GLU A 345 31.24 -6.63 -13.55
C GLU A 345 30.46 -5.62 -12.71
N LYS A 346 29.33 -6.03 -12.12
CA LYS A 346 28.46 -5.16 -11.31
C LYS A 346 28.76 -5.27 -9.82
N ASN A 347 29.69 -4.45 -9.34
CA ASN A 347 30.16 -4.47 -7.96
C ASN A 347 29.26 -3.66 -7.00
N GLY A 348 27.96 -3.99 -6.95
CA GLY A 348 27.01 -3.41 -5.98
C GLY A 348 25.57 -3.24 -6.48
N GLY A 349 24.73 -2.59 -5.67
CA GLY A 349 23.31 -2.37 -5.99
C GLY A 349 23.03 -1.30 -7.05
N CYS A 350 23.87 -0.25 -7.12
CA CYS A 350 23.74 0.86 -8.07
C CYS A 350 23.75 0.42 -9.54
N MET A 351 22.98 1.11 -10.39
CA MET A 351 22.84 0.87 -11.83
C MET A 351 23.67 1.81 -12.71
N HIS A 352 24.28 2.86 -12.13
CA HIS A 352 25.21 3.78 -12.81
C HIS A 352 26.60 3.16 -12.84
N MET A 353 27.04 2.72 -14.02
CA MET A 353 28.31 2.02 -14.23
C MET A 353 29.26 2.88 -15.02
N LYS A 354 30.52 3.01 -14.56
CA LYS A 354 31.61 3.59 -15.36
C LYS A 354 32.45 2.48 -15.99
N CYS A 355 32.76 2.60 -17.27
CA CYS A 355 33.63 1.64 -17.95
C CYS A 355 35.07 1.72 -17.40
N PRO A 356 35.67 0.61 -16.92
CA PRO A 356 37.01 0.62 -16.34
C PRO A 356 38.14 0.80 -17.37
N GLN A 357 37.84 0.74 -18.68
CA GLN A 357 38.81 0.94 -19.74
C GLN A 357 39.19 2.42 -19.85
N PRO A 358 40.47 2.81 -19.64
CA PRO A 358 40.89 4.22 -19.59
C PRO A 358 40.62 5.03 -20.86
N THR A 359 40.58 4.35 -22.01
CA THR A 359 40.27 4.92 -23.34
C THR A 359 38.78 5.02 -23.63
N CYS A 360 37.91 4.38 -22.84
CA CYS A 360 36.46 4.35 -23.07
C CYS A 360 35.70 5.24 -22.10
N GLN A 361 35.92 5.03 -20.79
CA GLN A 361 35.31 5.71 -19.64
C GLN A 361 33.80 6.00 -19.67
N LEU A 362 33.04 5.38 -20.59
CA LEU A 362 31.60 5.56 -20.75
C LEU A 362 30.89 5.33 -19.41
N GLU A 363 30.01 6.26 -19.05
CA GLU A 363 29.05 6.09 -17.97
C GLU A 363 27.71 5.63 -18.54
N TRP A 364 27.19 4.50 -18.05
CA TRP A 364 26.06 3.79 -18.65
C TRP A 364 25.15 3.15 -17.61
N CYS A 365 23.87 2.94 -17.97
CA CYS A 365 22.91 2.24 -17.14
C CYS A 365 23.02 0.72 -17.34
N TRP A 366 23.32 -0.02 -16.27
CA TRP A 366 23.42 -1.48 -16.26
C TRP A 366 22.13 -2.16 -16.74
N SER A 367 20.95 -1.63 -16.40
CA SER A 367 19.66 -2.19 -16.81
C SER A 367 19.38 -1.94 -18.30
N CYS A 368 19.48 -0.68 -18.75
CA CYS A 368 19.12 -0.28 -20.12
C CYS A 368 20.16 -0.68 -21.18
N GLY A 369 21.45 -0.70 -20.83
CA GLY A 369 22.55 -0.87 -21.79
C GLY A 369 22.80 0.38 -22.65
N CYS A 370 22.45 1.57 -22.15
CA CYS A 370 22.64 2.87 -22.81
C CYS A 370 23.47 3.81 -21.93
N GLU A 371 23.94 4.93 -22.50
CA GLU A 371 24.59 6.02 -21.76
C GLU A 371 23.73 6.50 -20.57
N TRP A 372 24.38 6.91 -19.48
CA TRP A 372 23.70 7.25 -18.22
C TRP A 372 22.86 8.53 -18.37
N SER A 373 21.68 8.56 -17.77
CA SER A 373 20.72 9.65 -17.97
C SER A 373 19.86 9.94 -16.75
N ARG A 374 19.31 11.16 -16.68
CA ARG A 374 18.36 11.59 -15.64
C ARG A 374 17.08 10.74 -15.59
N ALA A 375 16.75 10.02 -16.66
CA ALA A 375 15.67 9.02 -16.66
C ALA A 375 16.07 7.76 -15.88
N CYS A 376 17.23 7.15 -16.15
CA CYS A 376 17.72 5.99 -15.41
C CYS A 376 17.92 6.31 -13.92
N MET A 377 18.49 7.48 -13.64
CA MET A 377 18.64 8.06 -12.30
C MET A 377 17.31 8.22 -11.55
N GLY A 378 16.23 8.57 -12.26
CA GLY A 378 14.90 8.72 -11.67
C GLY A 378 14.19 7.39 -11.47
N ASP A 379 14.24 6.50 -12.46
CA ASP A 379 13.33 5.36 -12.55
C ASP A 379 13.93 4.08 -11.93
N HIS A 380 15.26 3.94 -11.92
CA HIS A 380 15.96 2.73 -11.44
C HIS A 380 17.45 2.98 -11.06
N TRP A 381 17.74 3.94 -10.17
CA TRP A 381 19.13 4.24 -9.76
C TRP A 381 19.84 3.04 -9.10
N PHE A 382 19.11 2.23 -8.34
CA PHE A 382 19.55 0.96 -7.76
C PHE A 382 18.47 -0.12 -7.90
N ASP A 383 18.73 -1.32 -7.35
CA ASP A 383 17.87 -2.51 -7.40
C ASP A 383 18.01 -3.32 -6.10
N VAL A 384 17.10 -4.29 -5.83
CA VAL A 384 16.66 -4.64 -4.46
C VAL A 384 16.57 -6.13 -4.10
#